data_AF-J2GEB1-F1
#
_entry.id   AF-J2GEB1-F1
#
_cell.length_a   1.000
_cell.length_b   1.000
_cell.length_c   1.000
_cell.angle_alpha   90.00
_cell.angle_beta   90.00
_cell.angle_gamma   90.00
#
_symmetry.space_group_name_H-M   'P 1'
#
loop_
_entity.id
_entity.type
_entity.pdbx_description
1 polymer ?
#
loop_
_entity_poly.entity_id
_entity_poly.type
_entity_poly.pdbx_seq_one_letter_code
_entity_poly.pdbx_strand_id
1 'polypeptide(L)' 'MITADYRIIGGTGVEAVTAILARLGPIPVVYVTGNADQLGARTRAVVDKPISPHRLAEACAVAQGAAA' A
#
# COMPACT_ATOMS: atom_id res chain seq x y z
N MET A 1 3.70 3.04 -9.76
CA MET A 1 2.90 2.41 -8.69
C MET A 1 3.84 1.63 -7.78
N ILE A 2 3.56 1.62 -6.47
CA ILE A 2 4.32 0.89 -5.45
C ILE A 2 3.38 -0.09 -4.75
N THR A 3 3.79 -1.34 -4.61
CA THR A 3 3.18 -2.30 -3.68
C THR A 3 4.12 -2.45 -2.48
N ALA A 4 3.64 -2.21 -1.27
CA ALA A 4 4.49 -2.19 -0.07
C ALA A 4 3.96 -3.14 1.01
N ASP A 5 4.81 -4.04 1.48
CA ASP A 5 4.53 -4.83 2.68
C ASP A 5 4.53 -3.90 3.90
N TYR A 6 3.53 -4.01 4.79
CA TYR A 6 3.47 -3.17 5.98
C TYR A 6 4.67 -3.40 6.91
N ARG A 7 5.10 -4.65 7.08
CA ARG A 7 6.26 -4.99 7.93
C ARG A 7 7.42 -5.44 7.04
N ILE A 8 8.54 -4.72 7.14
CA ILE A 8 9.78 -5.07 6.45
C ILE A 8 10.93 -5.12 7.47
N ILE A 9 12.06 -5.71 7.09
CA ILE A 9 13.26 -5.66 7.92
C ILE A 9 13.73 -4.19 7.98
N GLY A 10 13.93 -3.67 9.20
CA GLY A 10 14.41 -2.31 9.42
C GLY A 10 13.33 -1.24 9.58
N GLY A 11 12.03 -1.61 9.65
CA GLY A 11 10.94 -0.66 9.93
C GLY A 11 9.61 -1.07 9.30
N THR A 12 8.84 -0.08 8.86
CA THR A 12 7.55 -0.28 8.19
C THR A 12 7.60 0.11 6.71
N GLY A 13 6.78 -0.55 5.90
CA GLY A 13 6.59 -0.14 4.50
C GLY A 13 6.01 1.26 4.37
N VAL A 14 5.27 1.75 5.38
CA VAL A 14 4.75 3.11 5.42
C VAL A 14 5.87 4.15 5.48
N GLU A 15 6.87 3.93 6.33
CA GLU A 15 8.04 4.81 6.43
C GLU A 15 8.84 4.80 5.11
N ALA A 16 9.06 3.61 4.54
CA ALA A 16 9.73 3.46 3.27
C ALA A 16 8.98 4.19 2.13
N VAL A 17 7.67 3.98 2.02
CA VAL A 17 6.83 4.68 1.03
C VAL A 17 6.87 6.18 1.25
N THR A 18 6.78 6.65 2.48
CA THR A 18 6.85 8.10 2.80
C THR A 18 8.16 8.71 2.30
N ALA A 19 9.28 8.04 2.54
CA ALA A 19 10.59 8.48 2.04
C ALA A 19 10.68 8.47 0.50
N ILE A 20 10.10 7.45 -0.15
CA ILE A 20 10.06 7.36 -1.62
C ILE A 20 9.21 8.50 -2.21
N LEU A 21 8.02 8.75 -1.66
CA LEU A 21 7.12 9.80 -2.14
C LEU A 21 7.70 11.20 -1.93
N ALA A 22 8.38 11.44 -0.80
CA ALA A 22 9.05 12.71 -0.54
C ALA A 22 10.15 13.01 -1.58
N ARG A 23 10.79 11.97 -2.14
CA ARG A 23 11.89 12.11 -3.09
C ARG A 23 11.45 12.09 -4.55
N LEU A 24 10.43 11.31 -4.89
CA LEU A 24 10.01 11.05 -6.27
C LEU A 24 8.66 11.69 -6.63
N GLY A 25 7.98 12.30 -5.65
CA GLY A 25 6.64 12.84 -5.81
C GLY A 25 5.54 11.78 -5.67
N PRO A 26 4.28 12.16 -5.99
CA PRO A 26 3.13 11.27 -5.85
C PRO A 26 3.25 10.03 -6.75
N ILE A 27 3.11 8.85 -6.15
CA ILE A 27 3.06 7.56 -6.84
C ILE A 27 1.88 6.78 -6.22
N PRO A 28 1.03 6.10 -7.01
CA PRO A 28 0.00 5.21 -6.49
C PRO A 28 0.59 4.14 -5.57
N VAL A 29 0.02 3.93 -4.38
CA VAL A 29 0.50 2.96 -3.39
C VAL A 29 -0.60 1.98 -3.02
N VAL A 30 -0.26 0.69 -2.99
CA VAL A 30 -1.05 -0.39 -2.41
C VAL A 30 -0.25 -1.01 -1.28
N TYR A 31 -0.78 -1.02 -0.06
CA TYR A 31 -0.17 -1.72 1.08
C TYR A 31 -0.64 -3.16 1.14
N VAL A 32 0.26 -4.07 1.49
CA VAL A 32 -0.03 -5.49 1.68
C VAL A 32 0.28 -5.85 3.13
N THR A 33 -0.67 -6.42 3.86
CA THR A 33 -0.52 -6.70 5.30
C THR A 33 -1.21 -8.00 5.67
N GLY A 34 -0.73 -8.70 6.71
CA GLY A 34 -1.47 -9.82 7.30
C GLY A 34 -2.44 -9.39 8.41
N ASN A 35 -2.43 -8.11 8.79
CA ASN A 35 -3.26 -7.54 9.84
C ASN A 35 -3.91 -6.24 9.34
N ALA A 36 -4.85 -6.30 8.38
CA ALA A 36 -5.53 -5.07 7.92
C ALA A 36 -6.26 -4.34 9.04
N ASP A 37 -6.75 -5.04 10.05
CA ASP A 37 -7.43 -4.45 11.21
C ASP A 37 -6.54 -3.47 12.00
N GLN A 38 -5.21 -3.59 11.88
CA GLN A 38 -4.24 -2.69 12.51
C GLN A 38 -3.97 -1.43 11.68
N LEU A 39 -4.28 -1.45 10.39
CA LEU A 39 -4.26 -0.28 9.52
C LEU A 39 -5.61 0.42 9.64
N GLY A 40 -5.70 1.41 10.53
CA GLY A 40 -6.91 2.22 10.67
C GLY A 40 -7.42 2.77 9.33
N ALA A 41 -8.70 3.14 9.27
CA ALA A 41 -9.49 3.48 8.06
C ALA A 41 -8.91 4.54 7.09
N ARG A 42 -7.71 5.07 7.33
CA ARG A 42 -7.03 6.10 6.55
C ARG A 42 -6.16 5.57 5.40
N THR A 43 -5.93 4.26 5.29
CA THR A 43 -5.19 3.69 4.14
C THR A 43 -6.17 3.08 3.14
N ARG A 44 -6.39 3.79 2.02
CA ARG A 44 -7.46 3.47 1.04
C ARG A 44 -7.17 2.27 0.13
N ALA A 45 -5.94 1.77 0.08
CA ALA A 45 -5.58 0.63 -0.74
C ALA A 45 -4.73 -0.35 0.07
N VAL A 46 -5.41 -1.17 0.88
CA VAL A 46 -4.79 -2.24 1.68
C VAL A 46 -5.30 -3.58 1.15
N VAL A 47 -4.39 -4.53 0.96
CA VAL A 47 -4.68 -5.91 0.56
C VAL A 47 -4.22 -6.84 1.67
N ASP A 48 -5.14 -7.67 2.15
CA ASP A 48 -4.82 -8.69 3.15
C ASP A 48 -3.99 -9.84 2.57
N LYS A 49 -3.16 -10.43 3.43
CA LYS A 49 -2.45 -11.68 3.19
C LYS A 49 -3.30 -12.86 3.69
N PRO A 50 -3.32 -14.00 2.97
CA PRO A 50 -2.60 -14.26 1.72
C PRO A 50 -3.20 -13.45 0.56
N ILE A 51 -2.31 -13.01 -0.36
CA ILE A 51 -2.71 -12.12 -1.46
C ILE A 51 -3.69 -12.85 -2.38
N SER A 52 -4.91 -12.32 -2.48
CA SER A 52 -5.85 -12.69 -3.53
C SER A 52 -5.55 -11.88 -4.81
N PRO A 53 -5.32 -12.51 -5.97
CA PRO A 53 -5.06 -11.79 -7.22
C PRO A 53 -6.17 -10.81 -7.59
N HIS A 54 -7.43 -11.19 -7.36
CA HIS A 54 -8.59 -10.34 -7.63
C HIS A 54 -8.58 -9.08 -6.75
N ARG A 55 -8.37 -9.27 -5.44
CA ARG A 55 -8.36 -8.17 -4.46
C ARG A 55 -7.19 -7.21 -4.72
N LEU A 56 -6.05 -7.74 -5.14
CA LEU A 56 -4.91 -6.92 -5.53
C LEU A 56 -5.21 -6.11 -6.80
N ALA A 57 -5.84 -6.70 -7.82
CA ALA A 57 -6.23 -5.99 -9.02
C ALA A 57 -7.21 -4.84 -8.73
N GLU A 58 -8.22 -5.08 -7.90
CA GLU A 58 -9.17 -4.05 -7.43
C GLU A 58 -8.45 -2.91 -6.71
N ALA A 59 -7.57 -3.23 -5.76
CA ALA A 59 -6.81 -2.23 -5.01
C ALA A 59 -5.89 -1.40 -5.90
N CYS A 60 -5.24 -2.03 -6.89
CA CYS A 60 -4.42 -1.34 -7.89
C CYS A 60 -5.26 -0.36 -8.73
N ALA A 61 -6.44 -0.78 -9.21
CA ALA A 61 -7.33 0.08 -9.99
C ALA A 61 -7.79 1.30 -9.17
N VAL A 62 -8.17 1.08 -7.90
CA VAL A 62 -8.55 2.16 -6.97
C VAL A 62 -7.38 3.12 -6.73
N ALA A 63 -6.19 2.60 -6.45
CA ALA A 63 -5.01 3.43 -6.17
C ALA A 63 -4.57 4.26 -7.39
N GLN A 64 -4.70 3.71 -8.60
CA GLN A 64 -4.39 4.43 -9.85
C GLN A 64 -5.40 5.54 -10.13
N GLY A 65 -6.69 5.33 -9.86
CA GLY A 65 -7.72 6.35 -10.04
C GLY A 65 -7.68 7.49 -9.01
N ALA A 66 -7.11 7.24 -7.82
CA ALA A 66 -7.01 8.24 -6.75
C ALA A 66 -5.79 9.18 -6.87
N ALA A 67 -4.84 8.87 -7.76
CA ALA A 67 -3.63 9.65 -7.99
C ALA A 67 -3.72 10.58 -9.21
N ALA A 68 -4.88 10.62 -9.88
CA ALA A 68 -5.20 11.46 -11.03
C ALA A 68 -5.80 12.80 -10.61
#